data_AF-A0A6L7MIW9-F1
#
_entry.id   AF-A0A6L7MIW9-F1
#
_cell.length_a   1.000
_cell.length_b   1.000
_cell.length_c   1.000
_cell.angle_alpha   90.00
_cell.angle_beta   90.00
_cell.angle_gamma   90.00
#
_symmetry.space_group_name_H-M   'P 1'
#
loop_
_entity.id
_entity.type
_entity.pdbx_description
1 polymer ?
#
loop_
_entity_poly.entity_id
_entity_poly.type
_entity_poly.pdbx_seq_one_letter_code
_entity_poly.pdbx_strand_id
1 'polypeptide(L)' 'MLEYKGYIGEVVYDDEAEVLHARVINSGPYPIANAEATDVEGIKREFRISIDIYLKGCAELGIEPVKPTSATVTAG' A
#
# COMPACT_ATOMS: atom_id res chain seq x y z
N MET A 1 6.24 -2.23 -8.82
CA MET A 1 5.94 -2.65 -7.43
C MET A 1 6.50 -1.62 -6.48
N LEU A 2 5.72 -1.21 -5.49
CA LEU A 2 6.13 -0.31 -4.41
C LEU A 2 6.32 -1.12 -3.13
N GLU A 3 7.25 -0.70 -2.28
CA GLU A 3 7.43 -1.29 -0.95
C GLU A 3 7.67 -0.17 0.07
N TYR A 4 6.97 -0.25 1.20
CA TYR A 4 7.18 0.66 2.31
C TYR A 4 6.76 0.04 3.64
N LYS A 5 7.66 0.03 4.64
CA LYS A 5 7.43 -0.56 5.97
C LYS A 5 6.90 -2.01 5.92
N GLY A 6 7.32 -2.78 4.92
CA GLY A 6 6.88 -4.16 4.69
C GLY A 6 5.56 -4.30 3.92
N TYR A 7 4.85 -3.20 3.63
CA TYR A 7 3.67 -3.22 2.76
C TYR A 7 4.10 -3.17 1.30
N ILE A 8 3.54 -4.09 0.50
CA ILE A 8 3.80 -4.21 -0.92
C ILE A 8 2.62 -3.63 -1.68
N GLY A 9 2.91 -2.63 -2.52
CA GLY A 9 1.96 -1.96 -3.39
C GLY A 9 2.07 -2.42 -4.84
N GLU A 10 0.95 -2.81 -5.42
CA GLU A 10 0.77 -2.96 -6.87
C GLU A 10 0.33 -1.63 -7.45
N VAL A 11 0.96 -1.22 -8.57
CA VAL A 11 0.61 0.02 -9.28
C VAL A 11 0.00 -0.37 -10.63
N VAL A 12 -1.18 0.14 -10.90
CA VAL A 12 -1.91 -0.05 -12.15
C VAL A 12 -2.18 1.32 -12.75
N TYR A 13 -1.97 1.47 -14.06
CA TYR A 13 -2.40 2.67 -14.78
C TYR A 13 -3.86 2.51 -15.17
N ASP A 14 -4.66 3.50 -14.82
CA ASP A 14 -6.04 3.66 -15.24
C ASP A 14 -6.08 4.59 -16.45
N ASP A 15 -6.45 4.04 -17.62
CA ASP A 15 -6.47 4.75 -18.90
C ASP A 15 -7.65 5.72 -19.00
N GLU A 16 -8.80 5.39 -18.39
CA GLU A 16 -9.98 6.26 -18.40
C GLU A 16 -9.77 7.52 -17.55
N ALA A 17 -9.09 7.39 -16.40
CA ALA A 17 -8.80 8.47 -15.49
C ALA A 17 -7.42 9.12 -15.71
N GLU A 18 -6.58 8.56 -16.59
CA GLU A 18 -5.20 8.97 -16.84
C GLU A 18 -4.33 9.07 -15.57
N VAL A 19 -4.51 8.16 -14.62
CA VAL A 19 -3.77 8.14 -13.34
C VAL A 19 -3.15 6.78 -13.03
N LEU A 20 -2.09 6.79 -12.24
CA LEU A 20 -1.52 5.63 -11.59
C LEU A 20 -2.27 5.41 -10.28
N HIS A 21 -2.87 4.24 -10.11
CA HIS A 21 -3.50 3.80 -8.88
C HIS A 21 -2.63 2.74 -8.19
N ALA A 22 -2.38 2.91 -6.89
CA ALA A 22 -1.60 1.98 -6.09
C ALA A 22 -2.45 1.37 -4.97
N ARG A 23 -2.41 0.04 -4.85
CA ARG A 23 -3.10 -0.72 -3.80
C ARG A 23 -2.15 -1.66 -3.08
N VAL A 24 -2.35 -1.84 -1.78
CA VAL A 24 -1.60 -2.84 -1.00
C VAL A 24 -2.13 -4.23 -1.31
N ILE A 25 -1.23 -5.17 -1.61
CA ILE A 25 -1.59 -6.54 -2.00
C ILE A 25 -1.25 -7.59 -0.94
N ASN A 26 -0.46 -7.24 0.08
CA ASN A 26 -0.01 -8.18 1.11
C ASN A 26 -0.67 -7.96 2.48
N SER A 27 -1.83 -7.29 2.54
CA SER A 27 -2.57 -6.96 3.77
C SER A 27 -3.93 -7.66 3.90
N GLY A 28 -4.13 -8.80 3.24
CA GLY A 28 -5.40 -9.52 3.26
C GLY A 28 -6.48 -8.89 2.36
N PRO A 29 -7.77 -9.25 2.54
CA PRO A 29 -8.84 -8.90 1.62
C PRO A 29 -9.34 -7.45 1.76
N TYR A 30 -8.93 -6.74 2.82
CA TYR A 30 -9.37 -5.37 3.07
C TYR A 30 -8.37 -4.36 2.51
N PRO A 31 -8.84 -3.35 1.75
CA PRO A 31 -7.97 -2.27 1.29
C PRO A 31 -7.57 -1.41 2.50
N ILE A 32 -6.29 -1.42 2.85
CA ILE A 32 -5.76 -0.59 3.96
C ILE A 32 -5.16 0.73 3.49
N ALA A 33 -4.90 0.87 2.20
CA ALA A 33 -4.38 2.08 1.59
C ALA A 33 -4.77 2.14 0.11
N ASN A 34 -5.26 3.30 -0.29
CA ASN A 34 -5.44 3.75 -1.67
C ASN A 34 -4.50 4.95 -1.90
N ALA A 35 -3.87 5.00 -3.07
CA ALA A 35 -3.03 6.09 -3.48
C ALA A 35 -3.15 6.27 -5.00
N GLU A 36 -3.16 7.52 -5.45
CA GLU A 36 -3.34 7.90 -6.86
C GLU A 36 -2.34 8.99 -7.21
N ALA A 37 -1.84 9.03 -8.44
CA ALA A 37 -1.05 10.14 -8.94
C ALA A 37 -0.94 10.12 -10.46
N THR A 38 -0.58 11.26 -11.06
CA THR A 38 -0.32 11.35 -12.51
C THR A 38 1.12 11.02 -12.91
N ASP A 39 2.01 10.82 -11.93
CA ASP A 39 3.42 10.50 -12.17
C ASP A 39 3.98 9.50 -11.14
N VAL A 40 5.07 8.83 -11.53
CA VAL A 40 5.81 7.86 -10.72
C VAL A 40 6.30 8.42 -9.39
N GLU A 41 6.75 9.68 -9.34
CA GLU A 41 7.18 10.30 -8.07
C GLU A 41 5.98 10.55 -7.15
N GLY A 42 4.87 11.00 -7.71
CA GLY A 42 3.62 11.22 -7.00
C GLY A 42 3.11 9.93 -6.36
N ILE A 43 3.00 8.85 -7.13
CA ILE A 43 2.42 7.60 -6.64
C ILE A 43 3.27 6.97 -5.52
N LYS A 44 4.60 7.11 -5.59
CA LYS A 44 5.52 6.68 -4.51
C LYS A 44 5.28 7.47 -3.23
N ARG A 45 5.09 8.79 -3.34
CA ARG A 45 4.84 9.66 -2.20
C ARG A 45 3.47 9.38 -1.57
N GLU A 46 2.42 9.36 -2.39
CA GLU A 46 1.03 9.11 -1.98
C GLU A 46 0.91 7.75 -1.29
N PHE A 47 1.54 6.70 -1.85
CA PHE A 47 1.57 5.38 -1.24
C PHE A 47 2.19 5.40 0.17
N ARG A 48 3.34 6.05 0.35
CA ARG A 48 4.00 6.15 1.67
C ARG A 48 3.16 6.92 2.68
N ILE A 49 2.52 8.00 2.26
CA ILE A 49 1.63 8.81 3.09
C ILE A 49 0.43 7.98 3.54
N SER A 50 -0.22 7.28 2.60
CA SER A 50 -1.40 6.45 2.87
C SER A 50 -1.09 5.35 3.90
N ILE A 51 0.05 4.67 3.77
CA ILE A 51 0.52 3.70 4.78
C ILE A 51 0.81 4.33 6.14
N ASP A 52 1.43 5.51 6.18
CA ASP A 52 1.76 6.17 7.45
C ASP A 52 0.49 6.62 8.19
N ILE A 53 -0.50 7.15 7.46
CA ILE A 53 -1.83 7.49 7.98
C ILE A 53 -2.52 6.25 8.54
N TYR A 54 -2.51 5.13 7.80
CA TYR A 54 -3.07 3.86 8.26
C TYR A 54 -2.44 3.39 9.58
N LEU A 55 -1.10 3.38 9.65
CA LEU A 55 -0.37 2.97 10.85
C LEU A 55 -0.61 3.90 12.03
N LYS A 56 -0.67 5.21 11.78
CA LYS A 56 -1.00 6.21 12.81
C LYS A 56 -2.41 6.00 13.34
N GLY A 57 -3.40 5.81 12.46
CA GLY A 57 -4.77 5.51 12.86
C GLY A 57 -4.87 4.24 13.70
N CYS A 58 -4.09 3.20 13.34
CA CYS A 58 -4.02 1.98 14.16
C CYS A 58 -3.48 2.26 15.57
N ALA A 59 -2.40 3.05 15.68
CA ALA A 59 -1.82 3.43 16.95
C ALA A 59 -2.77 4.29 17.81
N GLU A 60 -3.47 5.25 17.20
CA GLU A 60 -4.43 6.11 17.91
C GLU A 60 -5.63 5.34 18.44
N LEU A 61 -6.07 4.30 17.74
CA LEU A 61 -7.17 3.43 18.16
C LEU A 61 -6.74 2.27 19.06
N GLY A 62 -5.43 2.09 19.30
CA GLY A 62 -4.89 0.97 20.05
C GLY A 62 -5.12 -0.39 19.39
N ILE A 63 -5.29 -0.41 18.06
CA ILE A 63 -5.50 -1.64 17.28
C ILE A 63 -4.19 -2.10 16.65
N GLU A 64 -4.00 -3.41 16.54
CA GLU A 64 -2.84 -3.96 15.84
C GLU A 64 -3.06 -3.80 14.32
N PRO A 65 -2.13 -3.14 13.59
CA PRO A 65 -2.24 -3.02 12.14
C PRO A 65 -2.19 -4.40 11.48
N VAL A 66 -2.91 -4.55 10.38
CA VAL A 66 -2.95 -5.77 9.58
C VAL A 66 -1.55 -6.03 9.05
N LYS A 67 -0.91 -7.07 9.60
CA LYS A 67 0.47 -7.39 9.29
C LYS A 67 0.62 -7.76 7.82
N PRO A 68 1.61 -7.17 7.11
CA PRO A 68 1.95 -7.64 5.79
C PRO A 68 2.35 -9.12 5.87
N THR A 69 1.73 -9.99 5.07
CA THR A 69 2.14 -11.40 5.05
C THR A 69 3.58 -11.44 4.54
N SER A 70 4.53 -11.79 5.41
CA SER A 70 5.87 -12.13 4.96
C SER A 70 5.74 -13.44 4.21
N ALA A 71 5.64 -13.38 2.89
CA ALA A 71 5.79 -14.54 2.04
C ALA A 71 7.22 -15.05 2.25
N THR A 72 7.42 -15.88 3.26
CA THR A 72 8.60 -16.73 3.36
C THR A 72 8.44 -17.74 2.25
N VAL A 73 9.09 -17.48 1.12
CA VAL A 73 9.31 -18.48 0.09
C VAL A 73 10.22 -19.55 0.67
N THR A 74 9.64 -20.53 1.35
CA THR A 74 10.35 -21.78 1.66
C THR A 74 10.52 -22.50 0.33
N ALA A 75 11.68 -22.34 -0.30
CA ALA A 75 12.10 -23.18 -1.41
C ALA A 75 12.30 -24.60 -0.88
N GLY A 76 11.44 -25.51 -1.33
CA GLY A 76 11.61 -26.96 -1.19
C GLY A 76 12.29 -27.56 -2.41
#